data_AF-A0A924MRJ5-F1
#
_entry.id   AF-A0A924MRJ5-F1
#
_cell.length_a   1.000
_cell.length_b   1.000
_cell.length_c   1.000
_cell.angle_alpha   90.00
_cell.angle_beta   90.00
_cell.angle_gamma   90.00
#
_symmetry.space_group_name_H-M   'P 1'
#
loop_
_entity.id
_entity.type
_entity.pdbx_description
1 polymer ?
#
loop_
_entity_poly.entity_id
_entity_poly.type
_entity_poly.pdbx_seq_one_letter_code
_entity_poly.pdbx_strand_id
1 'polypeptide(L)'
;MVVVAADLLALTLLTPPGEWGADVVVGNSQRFGVPLGFGGPHAGYLATRDEFKRSMAGRLVGVTIDAQGNQAYRLALQTREQHIRREKATSNICTAQVLLAVMASMYAVYHGPKGLAQIASRVHRFTNILAAKLGQLGYEIVNATYFDTLTIKTDRADELHAVANEKGINLRRAGAGRIGVSLDETTTREDIALLWSVFSQGVSSAPASPDFDAIEASAQIAFPENLCRSTAYLTHPTFNRYHAEHEMLRYLRSLADKDLALDRTMIPLGSCTMKLNATSEMIPVTWPELSNIPPFAPDAQTVGYREMIGQLEEMLCALTGYAAISLQPNAGSQGEYAGLLVIQAYHASRGQAHRNICLIPSSAHGTNPASANMVGMKVVVTACDENGNVDLADLKAKAENHSENLACVMVTYPSTHGVFEEGISELCEIIHGHGGQVYIDGANMNALVGVAAPGEFGGDVSHLNMHKTFSMPHGGGGGGVGPVCVVEDLVPFLPGDPAAGDGAADGAVSAAAFGSAGILPISWMYIRMMGAEGLGEATAAAILSANYISARLEHAFPTLYRGEHG
;
A
#
# COMPACT_ATOMS: atom_id res chain seq x y z
N MET A 1 26.74 0.84 -1.75
CA MET A 1 25.45 1.43 -2.17
C MET A 1 24.92 2.26 -1.02
N VAL A 2 24.57 3.51 -1.26
CA VAL A 2 23.94 4.41 -0.29
C VAL A 2 22.47 4.61 -0.67
N VAL A 3 21.57 4.21 0.21
CA VAL A 3 20.11 4.39 0.05
C VAL A 3 19.65 5.46 1.03
N VAL A 4 18.93 6.47 0.54
CA VAL A 4 18.44 7.58 1.35
C VAL A 4 16.92 7.64 1.32
N ALA A 5 16.28 7.57 2.49
CA ALA A 5 14.87 7.92 2.63
C ALA A 5 14.75 9.45 2.80
N ALA A 6 14.05 10.13 1.90
CA ALA A 6 13.97 11.59 1.90
C ALA A 6 12.53 12.11 1.69
N ASP A 7 12.26 13.30 2.21
CA ASP A 7 10.97 13.98 2.10
C ASP A 7 10.97 14.96 0.91
N LEU A 8 10.00 14.81 -0.01
CA LEU A 8 9.96 15.62 -1.24
C LEU A 8 9.78 17.12 -0.98
N LEU A 9 9.07 17.52 0.08
CA LEU A 9 8.88 18.93 0.42
C LEU A 9 10.18 19.51 0.98
N ALA A 10 10.87 18.79 1.87
CA ALA A 10 12.17 19.19 2.40
C ALA A 10 13.20 19.36 1.27
N LEU A 11 13.19 18.44 0.28
CA LEU A 11 14.09 18.49 -0.88
C LEU A 11 13.84 19.68 -1.82
N THR A 12 12.80 20.47 -1.62
CA THR A 12 12.65 21.74 -2.35
C THR A 12 13.63 22.81 -1.87
N LEU A 13 14.06 22.73 -0.60
CA LEU A 13 15.01 23.67 0.02
C LEU A 13 16.37 23.04 0.32
N LEU A 14 16.44 21.72 0.50
CA LEU A 14 17.67 21.02 0.86
C LEU A 14 18.39 20.40 -0.35
N THR A 15 19.73 20.39 -0.31
CA THR A 15 20.58 19.72 -1.29
C THR A 15 20.16 18.24 -1.44
N PRO A 16 19.65 17.82 -2.62
CA PRO A 16 19.08 16.50 -2.78
C PRO A 16 20.13 15.38 -2.74
N PRO A 17 19.77 14.17 -2.27
CA PRO A 17 20.64 12.98 -2.19
C PRO A 17 21.53 12.71 -3.40
N GLY A 18 21.04 12.97 -4.61
CA GLY A 18 21.81 12.76 -5.84
C GLY A 18 23.08 13.62 -5.94
N GLU A 19 23.10 14.81 -5.35
CA GLU A 19 24.23 15.75 -5.42
C GLU A 19 25.39 15.36 -4.50
N TRP A 20 25.13 14.61 -3.43
CA TRP A 20 26.15 14.12 -2.49
C TRP A 20 26.39 12.61 -2.62
N GLY A 21 25.95 12.02 -3.73
CA GLY A 21 26.41 10.69 -4.14
C GLY A 21 25.49 9.52 -3.82
N ALA A 22 24.24 9.73 -3.38
CA ALA A 22 23.30 8.63 -3.13
C ALA A 22 23.02 7.81 -4.40
N ASP A 23 22.87 6.49 -4.23
CA ASP A 23 22.63 5.55 -5.34
C ASP A 23 21.14 5.28 -5.55
N VAL A 24 20.37 5.29 -4.47
CA VAL A 24 18.92 5.10 -4.45
C VAL A 24 18.32 6.11 -3.48
N VAL A 25 17.20 6.72 -3.89
CA VAL A 25 16.41 7.61 -3.05
C VAL A 25 14.99 7.08 -3.01
N VAL A 26 14.46 6.92 -1.81
CA VAL A 26 13.10 6.45 -1.57
C VAL A 26 12.36 7.42 -0.65
N GLY A 27 11.04 7.32 -0.63
CA GLY A 27 10.24 8.04 0.34
C GLY A 27 8.76 8.00 -0.03
N ASN A 28 7.99 8.85 0.63
CA ASN A 28 6.55 8.96 0.43
C ASN A 28 6.22 10.30 -0.26
N SER A 29 5.33 10.30 -1.25
CA SER A 29 4.83 11.51 -1.89
C SER A 29 3.54 12.05 -1.26
N GLN A 30 3.08 11.50 -0.14
CA GLN A 30 1.79 11.82 0.50
C GLN A 30 1.56 13.32 0.67
N ARG A 31 2.53 14.04 1.25
CA ARG A 31 2.38 15.46 1.56
C ARG A 31 2.33 16.37 0.33
N PHE A 32 2.42 15.81 -0.88
CA PHE A 32 2.06 16.50 -2.12
C PHE A 32 0.58 16.28 -2.41
N GLY A 33 -0.29 16.84 -1.57
CA GLY A 33 -1.73 16.92 -1.85
C GLY A 33 -2.53 15.61 -1.77
N VAL A 34 -2.06 14.61 -1.02
CA VAL A 34 -2.81 13.37 -0.76
C VAL A 34 -3.18 13.30 0.73
N PRO A 35 -4.42 12.91 1.12
CA PRO A 35 -4.81 12.85 2.53
C PRO A 35 -4.01 11.85 3.37
N LEU A 36 -4.06 11.97 4.71
CA LEU A 36 -3.38 11.05 5.64
C LEU A 36 -3.96 9.62 5.57
N GLY A 37 -5.29 9.51 5.50
CA GLY A 37 -6.02 8.27 5.24
C GLY A 37 -5.74 7.14 6.24
N PHE A 38 -5.42 7.48 7.48
CA PHE A 38 -5.04 6.51 8.54
C PHE A 38 -3.99 5.48 8.09
N GLY A 39 -3.06 5.92 7.23
CA GLY A 39 -1.95 5.11 6.72
C GLY A 39 -1.85 5.07 5.20
N GLY A 40 -2.93 5.35 4.47
CA GLY A 40 -2.89 5.39 3.02
C GLY A 40 -4.26 5.37 2.34
N PRO A 41 -4.27 5.25 1.01
CA PRO A 41 -3.12 4.92 0.16
C PRO A 41 -2.24 6.13 -0.17
N HIS A 42 -0.92 5.90 -0.29
CA HIS A 42 0.05 6.91 -0.76
C HIS A 42 1.04 6.29 -1.73
N ALA A 43 1.53 7.08 -2.69
CA ALA A 43 2.59 6.62 -3.58
C ALA A 43 3.96 6.74 -2.92
N GLY A 44 4.63 5.59 -2.74
CA GLY A 44 6.06 5.56 -2.51
C GLY A 44 6.81 5.95 -3.78
N TYR A 45 7.83 6.78 -3.67
CA TYR A 45 8.74 7.07 -4.79
C TYR A 45 10.04 6.28 -4.63
N LEU A 46 10.61 5.87 -5.76
CA LEU A 46 11.92 5.23 -5.85
C LEU A 46 12.65 5.82 -7.06
N ALA A 47 13.81 6.42 -6.80
CA ALA A 47 14.71 6.93 -7.83
C ALA A 47 16.08 6.26 -7.65
N THR A 48 16.79 6.01 -8.76
CA THR A 48 18.12 5.42 -8.73
C THR A 48 18.98 5.93 -9.88
N ARG A 49 20.29 5.67 -9.83
CA ARG A 49 21.22 5.93 -10.93
C ARG A 49 20.84 5.10 -12.16
N ASP A 50 21.16 5.64 -13.35
CA ASP A 50 20.83 4.98 -14.63
C ASP A 50 21.42 3.57 -14.74
N GLU A 51 22.59 3.32 -14.15
CA GLU A 51 23.24 2.00 -14.12
C GLU A 51 22.39 0.92 -13.43
N PHE A 52 21.53 1.29 -12.47
CA PHE A 52 20.68 0.36 -11.72
C PHE A 52 19.26 0.22 -12.30
N LYS A 53 18.94 0.91 -13.40
CA LYS A 53 17.56 0.90 -13.96
C LYS A 53 17.02 -0.49 -14.31
N ARG A 54 17.91 -1.44 -14.63
CA ARG A 54 17.53 -2.83 -14.93
C ARG A 54 17.12 -3.63 -13.69
N SER A 55 17.47 -3.16 -12.49
CA SER A 55 17.14 -3.76 -11.20
C SER A 55 15.97 -3.06 -10.50
N MET A 56 15.43 -1.99 -11.07
CA MET A 56 14.33 -1.22 -10.49
C MET A 56 13.07 -2.07 -10.35
N ALA A 57 12.41 -1.96 -9.20
CA ALA A 57 11.13 -2.59 -8.92
C ALA A 57 9.98 -1.84 -9.59
N GLY A 58 8.95 -2.57 -10.00
CA GLY A 58 7.70 -2.00 -10.52
C GLY A 58 7.78 -1.37 -11.92
N ARG A 59 6.67 -0.71 -12.26
CA ARG A 59 6.43 -0.08 -13.56
C ARG A 59 7.31 1.16 -13.77
N LEU A 60 7.74 1.37 -15.01
CA LEU A 60 8.45 2.58 -15.45
C LEU A 60 7.83 3.05 -16.77
N VAL A 61 7.43 4.32 -16.85
CA VAL A 61 6.97 4.93 -18.10
C VAL A 61 8.17 5.40 -18.91
N GLY A 62 8.19 5.07 -20.21
CA GLY A 62 9.22 5.51 -21.15
C GLY A 62 8.61 6.20 -22.38
N VAL A 63 9.39 7.12 -22.95
CA VAL A 63 9.08 7.78 -24.22
C VAL A 63 9.41 6.84 -25.38
N THR A 64 8.54 6.78 -26.38
CA THR A 64 8.71 6.04 -27.63
C THR A 64 8.12 6.85 -28.80
N ILE A 65 8.15 6.28 -30.00
CA ILE A 65 7.45 6.80 -31.18
C ILE A 65 6.32 5.86 -31.59
N ASP A 66 5.22 6.40 -32.11
CA ASP A 66 4.11 5.64 -32.71
C ASP A 66 4.40 5.27 -34.19
N ALA A 67 3.45 4.61 -34.85
CA ALA A 67 3.57 4.18 -36.24
C ALA A 67 3.63 5.35 -37.25
N GLN A 68 3.23 6.55 -36.84
CA GLN A 68 3.24 7.78 -37.64
C GLN A 68 4.46 8.67 -37.30
N GLY A 69 5.33 8.25 -36.38
CA GLY A 69 6.51 8.98 -35.96
C GLY A 69 6.25 10.04 -34.88
N ASN A 70 5.06 10.09 -34.28
CA ASN A 70 4.78 11.00 -33.18
C ASN A 70 5.32 10.46 -31.86
N GLN A 71 5.68 11.36 -30.95
CA GLN A 71 6.06 10.98 -29.58
C GLN A 71 4.88 10.35 -28.83
N ALA A 72 5.10 9.19 -28.22
CA ALA A 72 4.14 8.45 -27.42
C ALA A 72 4.77 7.94 -26.10
N TYR A 73 3.94 7.44 -25.19
CA TYR A 73 4.36 6.89 -23.90
C TYR A 73 3.93 5.43 -23.77
N ARG A 74 4.77 4.60 -23.15
CA ARG A 74 4.43 3.21 -22.81
C ARG A 74 5.13 2.77 -21.52
N LEU A 75 4.70 1.65 -20.95
CA LEU A 75 5.51 0.94 -19.96
C LEU A 75 6.79 0.39 -20.62
N ALA A 76 7.93 0.66 -20.00
CA ALA A 76 9.26 0.36 -20.50
C ALA A 76 9.99 -0.65 -19.62
N LEU A 77 10.90 -1.42 -20.22
CA LEU A 77 11.69 -2.46 -19.54
C LEU A 77 10.81 -3.46 -18.76
N GLN A 78 9.67 -3.84 -19.35
CA GLN A 78 8.66 -4.70 -18.70
C GLN A 78 9.20 -6.10 -18.38
N THR A 79 10.29 -6.54 -19.02
CA THR A 79 10.96 -7.80 -18.68
C THR A 79 11.47 -7.84 -17.25
N ARG A 80 11.49 -6.73 -16.50
CA ARG A 80 11.82 -6.74 -15.06
C ARG A 80 10.67 -7.28 -14.20
N GLU A 81 9.45 -7.18 -14.69
CA GLU A 81 8.23 -7.35 -13.90
C GLU A 81 7.78 -8.81 -13.80
N GLN A 82 7.02 -9.11 -12.75
CA GLN A 82 6.56 -10.45 -12.37
C GLN A 82 5.84 -11.21 -13.50
N HIS A 83 5.09 -10.51 -14.36
CA HIS A 83 4.28 -11.13 -15.41
C HIS A 83 5.12 -11.71 -16.56
N ILE A 84 6.41 -11.33 -16.65
CA ILE A 84 7.35 -11.88 -17.63
C ILE A 84 8.39 -12.77 -16.94
N ARG A 85 9.00 -12.29 -15.86
CA ARG A 85 10.16 -12.97 -15.24
C ARG A 85 9.85 -13.84 -14.03
N ARG A 86 8.61 -13.87 -13.54
CA ARG A 86 8.17 -14.77 -12.45
C ARG A 86 9.14 -14.71 -11.26
N GLU A 87 9.70 -15.84 -10.82
CA GLU A 87 10.67 -15.92 -9.71
C GLU A 87 11.97 -15.11 -9.93
N LYS A 88 12.28 -14.72 -11.17
CA LYS A 88 13.46 -13.91 -11.53
C LYS A 88 13.14 -12.42 -11.71
N ALA A 89 11.93 -11.99 -11.38
CA ALA A 89 11.53 -10.59 -11.42
C ALA A 89 12.30 -9.76 -10.38
N THR A 90 12.36 -8.44 -10.56
CA THR A 90 13.06 -7.55 -9.61
C THR A 90 12.27 -7.33 -8.32
N SER A 91 10.97 -7.65 -8.32
CA SER A 91 10.04 -7.57 -7.19
C SER A 91 8.76 -8.32 -7.55
N ASN A 92 7.98 -8.71 -6.54
CA ASN A 92 6.63 -9.26 -6.70
C ASN A 92 5.56 -8.18 -6.97
N ILE A 93 5.90 -6.89 -6.93
CA ILE A 93 4.91 -5.81 -7.07
C ILE A 93 4.13 -5.91 -8.40
N CYS A 94 2.80 -5.86 -8.31
CA CYS A 94 1.90 -5.81 -9.46
C CYS A 94 0.99 -4.58 -9.39
N THR A 95 -0.05 -4.58 -8.55
CA THR A 95 -0.78 -3.35 -8.20
C THR A 95 0.15 -2.45 -7.38
N ALA A 96 0.22 -1.16 -7.72
CA ALA A 96 1.04 -0.17 -7.04
C ALA A 96 0.14 0.95 -6.49
N GLN A 97 0.48 2.21 -6.72
CA GLN A 97 -0.25 3.37 -6.17
C GLN A 97 -0.41 4.47 -7.24
N VAL A 98 -0.88 4.08 -8.43
CA VAL A 98 -0.88 4.95 -9.63
C VAL A 98 -1.74 6.19 -9.45
N LEU A 99 -2.98 6.06 -8.98
CA LEU A 99 -3.88 7.21 -8.77
C LEU A 99 -3.24 8.25 -7.83
N LEU A 100 -2.54 7.80 -6.78
CA LEU A 100 -1.95 8.69 -5.80
C LEU A 100 -0.64 9.32 -6.30
N ALA A 101 0.10 8.60 -7.16
CA ALA A 101 1.22 9.18 -7.89
C ALA A 101 0.73 10.25 -8.89
N VAL A 102 -0.43 10.04 -9.54
CA VAL A 102 -1.07 11.05 -10.37
C VAL A 102 -1.45 12.26 -9.52
N MET A 103 -2.14 12.10 -8.39
CA MET A 103 -2.48 13.22 -7.49
C MET A 103 -1.25 14.01 -7.06
N ALA A 104 -0.19 13.34 -6.59
CA ALA A 104 1.06 14.01 -6.19
C ALA A 104 1.75 14.73 -7.36
N SER A 105 1.70 14.16 -8.57
CA SER A 105 2.21 14.83 -9.76
C SER A 105 1.40 16.07 -10.13
N MET A 106 0.08 16.03 -9.96
CA MET A 106 -0.80 17.17 -10.26
C MET A 106 -0.64 18.28 -9.22
N TYR A 107 -0.41 17.95 -7.96
CA TYR A 107 0.01 18.90 -6.93
C TYR A 107 1.31 19.62 -7.34
N ALA A 108 2.32 18.87 -7.79
CA ALA A 108 3.58 19.45 -8.27
C ALA A 108 3.39 20.29 -9.56
N VAL A 109 2.51 19.91 -10.47
CA VAL A 109 2.17 20.68 -11.67
C VAL A 109 1.45 21.99 -11.31
N TYR A 110 0.52 21.94 -10.36
CA TYR A 110 -0.27 23.10 -9.95
C TYR A 110 0.58 24.16 -9.27
N HIS A 111 1.42 23.75 -8.32
CA HIS A 111 2.25 24.67 -7.55
C HIS A 111 3.53 25.07 -8.30
N GLY A 112 4.05 24.19 -9.16
CA GLY A 112 5.36 24.36 -9.79
C GLY A 112 6.51 24.47 -8.78
N PRO A 113 7.74 24.71 -9.25
CA PRO A 113 8.90 24.82 -8.35
C PRO A 113 8.78 25.96 -7.34
N LYS A 114 8.19 27.11 -7.76
CA LYS A 114 8.02 28.30 -6.91
C LYS A 114 7.00 28.09 -5.80
N GLY A 115 5.82 27.55 -6.11
CA GLY A 115 4.78 27.30 -5.10
C GLY A 115 5.23 26.26 -4.08
N LEU A 116 5.88 25.18 -4.54
CA LEU A 116 6.44 24.17 -3.64
C LEU A 116 7.53 24.75 -2.71
N ALA A 117 8.43 25.59 -3.23
CA ALA A 117 9.43 26.28 -2.41
C ALA A 117 8.79 27.23 -1.39
N GLN A 118 7.71 27.93 -1.77
CA GLN A 118 6.95 28.80 -0.85
C GLN A 118 6.31 28.01 0.28
N ILE A 119 5.69 26.87 -0.03
CA ILE A 119 5.08 25.97 0.97
C ILE A 119 6.15 25.47 1.93
N ALA A 120 7.25 24.91 1.40
CA ALA A 120 8.35 24.42 2.23
C ALA A 120 9.00 25.52 3.09
N SER A 121 9.19 26.72 2.52
CA SER A 121 9.76 27.86 3.24
C SER A 121 8.85 28.32 4.37
N ARG A 122 7.52 28.32 4.16
CA ARG A 122 6.53 28.65 5.20
C ARG A 122 6.56 27.62 6.33
N VAL A 123 6.54 26.33 6.00
CA VAL A 123 6.62 25.25 6.99
C VAL A 123 7.89 25.39 7.81
N HIS A 124 9.05 25.50 7.15
CA HIS A 124 10.34 25.67 7.82
C HIS A 124 10.38 26.93 8.71
N ARG A 125 9.85 28.06 8.20
CA ARG A 125 9.77 29.31 8.97
C ARG A 125 8.95 29.15 10.24
N PHE A 126 7.79 28.49 10.18
CA PHE A 126 6.96 28.20 11.35
C PHE A 126 7.66 27.27 12.34
N THR A 127 8.43 26.29 11.86
CA THR A 127 9.27 25.44 12.73
C THR A 127 10.36 26.26 13.42
N ASN A 128 10.99 27.21 12.73
CA ASN A 128 12.00 28.10 13.33
C ASN A 128 11.39 29.03 14.38
N ILE A 129 10.19 29.56 14.13
CA ILE A 129 9.44 30.39 15.09
C ILE A 129 9.08 29.59 16.34
N LEU A 130 8.63 28.34 16.17
CA LEU A 130 8.38 27.42 17.27
C LEU A 130 9.66 27.18 18.08
N ALA A 131 10.75 26.83 17.40
CA ALA A 131 12.04 26.57 18.02
C ALA A 131 12.58 27.78 18.82
N ALA A 132 12.51 28.98 18.25
CA ALA A 132 12.95 30.21 18.91
C ALA A 132 12.20 30.45 20.23
N LYS A 133 10.87 30.27 20.23
CA LYS A 133 10.08 30.41 21.45
C LYS A 133 10.37 29.31 22.47
N LEU A 134 10.53 28.07 22.04
CA LEU A 134 10.89 26.96 22.92
C LEU A 134 12.24 27.22 23.62
N GLY A 135 13.22 27.76 22.89
CA GLY A 135 14.50 28.21 23.46
C GLY A 135 14.34 29.32 24.50
N GLN A 136 13.48 30.32 24.25
CA GLN A 136 13.16 31.37 25.23
C GLN A 136 12.47 30.82 26.50
N LEU A 137 11.71 29.73 26.37
CA LEU A 137 11.07 29.02 27.49
C LEU A 137 12.04 28.07 28.22
N GLY A 138 13.30 27.96 27.77
CA GLY A 138 14.33 27.13 28.39
C GLY A 138 14.32 25.67 27.98
N TYR A 139 13.58 25.29 26.93
CA TYR A 139 13.61 23.91 26.43
C TYR A 139 14.87 23.62 25.61
N GLU A 140 15.42 22.43 25.81
CA GLU A 140 16.54 21.90 25.02
C GLU A 140 16.00 21.27 23.73
N ILE A 141 16.34 21.85 22.58
CA ILE A 141 16.10 21.24 21.26
C ILE A 141 17.31 20.37 20.91
N VAL A 142 17.07 19.06 20.72
CA VAL A 142 18.12 18.07 20.47
C VAL A 142 18.69 18.18 19.05
N ASN A 143 17.88 18.60 18.08
CA ASN A 143 18.28 18.73 16.69
C ASN A 143 19.22 19.93 16.50
N ALA A 144 20.42 19.69 15.99
CA ALA A 144 21.31 20.78 15.56
C ALA A 144 20.82 21.45 14.26
N THR A 145 20.21 20.68 13.36
CA THR A 145 19.61 21.15 12.11
C THR A 145 18.30 20.43 11.82
N TYR A 146 17.33 21.10 11.20
CA TYR A 146 16.02 20.53 10.92
C TYR A 146 15.28 21.24 9.78
N PHE A 147 14.31 20.54 9.17
CA PHE A 147 13.36 21.13 8.23
C PHE A 147 12.07 21.53 8.96
N ASP A 148 11.21 20.57 9.27
CA ASP A 148 9.88 20.81 9.85
C ASP A 148 9.67 20.17 11.24
N THR A 149 10.66 19.41 11.71
CA THR A 149 10.53 18.51 12.86
C THR A 149 11.54 18.83 13.95
N LEU A 150 11.05 19.00 15.18
CA LEU A 150 11.84 19.25 16.40
C LEU A 150 11.72 18.08 17.37
N THR A 151 12.81 17.74 18.03
CA THR A 151 12.88 16.83 19.19
C THR A 151 13.28 17.64 20.40
N ILE A 152 12.38 17.71 21.37
CA ILE A 152 12.48 18.55 22.56
C ILE A 152 12.75 17.63 23.75
N LYS A 153 13.81 17.90 24.50
CA LYS A 153 14.13 17.16 25.72
C LYS A 153 13.57 17.88 26.94
N THR A 154 12.85 17.15 27.79
CA THR A 154 12.20 17.68 28.98
C THR A 154 11.79 16.56 29.94
N ASP A 155 11.92 16.81 31.25
CA ASP A 155 11.44 15.89 32.29
C ASP A 155 9.92 15.94 32.46
N ARG A 156 9.24 16.88 31.79
CA ARG A 156 7.78 17.09 31.82
C ARG A 156 7.07 16.50 30.61
N ALA A 157 7.67 15.51 29.95
CA ALA A 157 7.16 15.00 28.68
C ALA A 157 5.72 14.48 28.79
N ASP A 158 5.42 13.68 29.82
CA ASP A 158 4.09 13.10 30.02
C ASP A 158 3.02 14.13 30.32
N GLU A 159 3.34 15.12 31.16
CA GLU A 159 2.43 16.23 31.48
C GLU A 159 2.09 17.05 30.22
N LEU A 160 3.10 17.39 29.41
CA LEU A 160 2.90 18.16 28.18
C LEU A 160 2.13 17.37 27.12
N HIS A 161 2.30 16.04 27.04
CA HIS A 161 1.46 15.19 26.20
C HIS A 161 0.00 15.21 26.65
N ALA A 162 -0.28 15.16 27.95
CA ALA A 162 -1.64 15.25 28.48
C ALA A 162 -2.28 16.61 28.14
N VAL A 163 -1.57 17.72 28.40
CA VAL A 163 -2.02 19.08 28.09
C VAL A 163 -2.23 19.28 26.58
N ALA A 164 -1.36 18.74 25.74
CA ALA A 164 -1.52 18.79 24.29
C ALA A 164 -2.80 18.05 23.86
N ASN A 165 -3.04 16.85 24.40
CA ASN A 165 -4.22 16.04 24.07
C ASN A 165 -5.52 16.73 24.50
N GLU A 166 -5.56 17.36 25.68
CA GLU A 166 -6.70 18.18 26.12
C GLU A 166 -7.02 19.35 25.18
N LYS A 167 -6.01 19.83 24.45
CA LYS A 167 -6.13 20.89 23.43
C LYS A 167 -6.31 20.35 22.01
N GLY A 168 -6.50 19.04 21.84
CA GLY A 168 -6.68 18.40 20.53
C GLY A 168 -5.40 18.30 19.69
N ILE A 169 -4.22 18.33 20.33
CA ILE A 169 -2.92 18.21 19.65
C ILE A 169 -2.30 16.85 19.97
N ASN A 170 -1.90 16.13 18.92
CA ASN A 170 -1.06 14.95 19.06
C ASN A 170 0.41 15.31 18.85
N LEU A 171 1.25 14.96 19.81
CA LEU A 171 2.71 15.05 19.72
C LEU A 171 3.32 13.65 19.67
N ARG A 172 4.49 13.51 19.07
CA ARG A 172 5.19 12.22 19.00
C ARG A 172 5.94 11.95 20.32
N ARG A 173 5.77 10.76 20.90
CA ARG A 173 6.67 10.27 21.96
C ARG A 173 7.99 9.84 21.33
N ALA A 174 9.07 10.59 21.56
CA ALA A 174 10.36 10.40 20.89
C ALA A 174 11.42 9.70 21.78
N GLY A 175 10.95 8.83 22.68
CA GLY A 175 11.74 8.20 23.74
C GLY A 175 11.54 8.84 25.11
N ALA A 176 12.16 8.29 26.15
CA ALA A 176 12.02 8.79 27.52
C ALA A 176 12.48 10.25 27.64
N GLY A 177 11.60 11.11 28.19
CA GLY A 177 11.86 12.54 28.36
C GLY A 177 12.01 13.33 27.04
N ARG A 178 11.47 12.83 25.93
CA ARG A 178 11.58 13.48 24.61
C ARG A 178 10.23 13.57 23.89
N ILE A 179 9.93 14.77 23.39
CA ILE A 179 8.75 15.07 22.60
C ILE A 179 9.18 15.42 21.17
N GLY A 180 8.57 14.77 20.17
CA GLY A 180 8.69 15.13 18.77
C GLY A 180 7.52 16.00 18.31
N VAL A 181 7.82 17.07 17.58
CA VAL A 181 6.82 17.96 16.96
C VAL A 181 7.17 18.11 15.49
N SER A 182 6.27 17.73 14.60
CA SER A 182 6.41 17.93 13.14
C SER A 182 5.32 18.88 12.68
N LEU A 183 5.70 19.95 11.99
CA LEU A 183 4.77 20.90 11.40
C LEU A 183 4.56 20.61 9.91
N ASP A 184 3.48 21.14 9.35
CA ASP A 184 3.10 20.88 7.96
C ASP A 184 2.41 22.08 7.31
N GLU A 185 1.97 21.89 6.06
CA GLU A 185 1.36 22.93 5.22
C GLU A 185 0.10 23.56 5.86
N THR A 186 -0.61 22.82 6.71
CA THR A 186 -1.86 23.26 7.35
C THR A 186 -1.61 24.19 8.53
N THR A 187 -0.41 24.17 9.11
CA THR A 187 -0.06 24.93 10.31
C THR A 187 -0.32 26.43 10.12
N THR A 188 -1.02 27.03 11.08
CA THR A 188 -1.36 28.46 11.15
C THR A 188 -0.61 29.18 12.29
N ARG A 189 -0.75 30.50 12.40
CA ARG A 189 -0.17 31.26 13.53
C ARG A 189 -0.85 30.86 14.84
N GLU A 190 -2.14 30.56 14.77
CA GLU A 190 -2.99 30.11 15.86
C GLU A 190 -2.53 28.75 16.39
N ASP A 191 -2.18 27.82 15.51
CA ASP A 191 -1.64 26.50 15.90
C ASP A 191 -0.29 26.63 16.62
N ILE A 192 0.59 27.52 16.13
CA ILE A 192 1.86 27.82 16.80
C ILE A 192 1.63 28.45 18.18
N ALA A 193 0.70 29.40 18.29
CA ALA A 193 0.34 29.99 19.58
C ALA A 193 -0.26 28.95 20.54
N LEU A 194 -1.05 28.01 20.03
CA LEU A 194 -1.60 26.91 20.80
C LEU A 194 -0.49 25.99 21.31
N LEU A 195 0.48 25.62 20.47
CA LEU A 195 1.68 24.87 20.88
C LEU A 195 2.47 25.63 21.94
N TRP A 196 2.69 26.94 21.77
CA TRP A 196 3.34 27.76 22.79
C TRP A 196 2.59 27.73 24.13
N SER A 197 1.26 27.74 24.11
CA SER A 197 0.45 27.64 25.33
C SER A 197 0.62 26.29 26.04
N VAL A 198 0.82 25.19 25.28
CA VAL A 198 1.15 23.87 25.84
C VAL A 198 2.49 23.93 26.55
N PHE A 199 3.54 24.38 25.85
CA PHE A 199 4.90 24.43 26.38
C PHE A 199 5.14 25.53 27.42
N SER A 200 4.25 26.53 27.54
CA SER A 200 4.36 27.56 28.58
C SER A 200 3.74 27.15 29.91
N GLN A 201 2.95 26.06 29.96
CA GLN A 201 2.38 25.59 31.22
C GLN A 201 3.47 25.28 32.24
N GLY A 202 3.33 25.76 33.47
CA GLY A 202 4.30 25.55 34.55
C GLY A 202 5.60 26.36 34.44
N VAL A 203 5.74 27.25 33.46
CA VAL A 203 6.88 28.17 33.33
C VAL A 203 6.51 29.53 33.93
N SER A 204 7.05 29.86 35.11
CA SER A 204 6.68 31.05 35.89
C SER A 204 6.99 32.42 35.22
N SER A 205 7.78 32.43 34.15
CA SER A 205 8.25 33.65 33.46
C SER A 205 7.69 33.82 32.04
N ALA A 206 6.71 33.01 31.62
CA ALA A 206 6.15 33.11 30.27
C ALA A 206 5.21 34.34 30.13
N PRO A 207 5.44 35.26 29.16
CA PRO A 207 4.52 36.37 28.90
C PRO A 207 3.15 35.85 28.44
N ALA A 208 2.08 36.49 28.92
CA ALA A 208 0.69 36.05 28.72
C ALA A 208 0.23 36.03 27.25
N SER A 209 0.88 36.81 26.37
CA SER A 209 0.71 36.75 24.91
C SER A 209 2.06 37.00 24.24
N PRO A 210 2.66 36.01 23.56
CA PRO A 210 3.91 36.20 22.84
C PRO A 210 3.69 37.05 21.58
N ASP A 211 4.54 38.06 21.39
CA ASP A 211 4.61 38.82 20.13
C ASP A 211 5.22 37.93 19.05
N PHE A 212 4.37 37.42 18.18
CA PHE A 212 4.76 36.49 17.12
C PHE A 212 5.69 37.16 16.11
N ASP A 213 5.48 38.44 15.77
CA ASP A 213 6.30 39.15 14.78
C ASP A 213 7.72 39.40 15.35
N ALA A 214 7.82 39.69 16.65
CA ALA A 214 9.11 39.79 17.33
C ALA A 214 9.86 38.46 17.37
N ILE A 215 9.18 37.33 17.58
CA ILE A 215 9.80 36.00 17.57
C ILE A 215 10.23 35.63 16.15
N GLU A 216 9.39 35.91 15.14
CA GLU A 216 9.73 35.71 13.73
C GLU A 216 10.98 36.48 13.34
N ALA A 217 11.13 37.74 13.77
CA ALA A 217 12.32 38.54 13.49
C ALA A 217 13.60 37.95 14.13
N SER A 218 13.47 37.15 15.20
CA SER A 218 14.60 36.47 15.85
C SER A 218 14.91 35.07 15.29
N ALA A 219 14.00 34.51 14.48
CA ALA A 219 14.13 33.16 13.95
C ALA A 219 15.17 33.10 12.81
N GLN A 220 16.08 32.13 12.88
CA GLN A 220 17.11 31.91 11.87
C GLN A 220 16.82 30.64 11.07
N ILE A 221 17.36 30.56 9.85
CA ILE A 221 17.36 29.33 9.05
C ILE A 221 18.14 28.26 9.81
N ALA A 222 17.53 27.10 10.04
CA ALA A 222 18.09 26.08 10.93
C ALA A 222 18.98 25.05 10.23
N PHE A 223 19.45 25.33 9.01
CA PHE A 223 20.44 24.51 8.33
C PHE A 223 21.50 25.38 7.64
N PRO A 224 22.76 24.94 7.60
CA PRO A 224 23.87 25.70 7.02
C PRO A 224 23.75 25.85 5.51
N GLU A 225 24.42 26.86 4.96
CA GLU A 225 24.38 27.22 3.53
C GLU A 225 24.77 26.07 2.60
N ASN A 226 25.67 25.18 3.01
CA ASN A 226 26.06 24.01 2.23
C ASN A 226 24.97 22.93 2.11
N LEU A 227 23.91 23.00 2.92
CA LEU A 227 22.72 22.17 2.79
C LEU A 227 21.59 22.85 2.01
N CYS A 228 21.73 24.14 1.68
CA CYS A 228 20.75 24.85 0.86
C CYS A 228 20.82 24.38 -0.59
N ARG A 229 19.67 23.99 -1.13
CA ARG A 229 19.51 23.62 -2.52
C ARG A 229 19.85 24.81 -3.43
N SER A 230 20.79 24.59 -4.35
CA SER A 230 21.13 25.55 -5.41
C SER A 230 20.65 25.12 -6.79
N THR A 231 20.30 23.84 -6.97
CA THR A 231 19.89 23.27 -8.26
C THR A 231 18.42 23.51 -8.56
N ALA A 232 18.12 23.90 -9.80
CA ALA A 232 16.75 24.02 -10.29
C ALA A 232 16.06 22.64 -10.40
N TYR A 233 14.75 22.62 -10.19
CA TYR A 233 13.89 21.44 -10.35
C TYR A 233 12.58 21.82 -11.04
N LEU A 234 11.88 20.82 -11.59
CA LEU A 234 10.61 21.01 -12.29
C LEU A 234 10.69 22.08 -13.40
N THR A 235 11.79 22.06 -14.15
CA THR A 235 12.07 23.02 -15.23
C THR A 235 11.29 22.73 -16.52
N HIS A 236 10.72 21.52 -16.65
CA HIS A 236 9.89 21.15 -17.80
C HIS A 236 8.64 22.05 -17.89
N PRO A 237 8.20 22.46 -19.10
CA PRO A 237 7.05 23.34 -19.27
C PRO A 237 5.77 22.88 -18.58
N THR A 238 5.56 21.57 -18.44
CA THR A 238 4.39 21.02 -17.73
C THR A 238 4.22 21.61 -16.33
N PHE A 239 5.31 21.82 -15.58
CA PHE A 239 5.25 22.35 -14.21
C PHE A 239 5.15 23.88 -14.14
N ASN A 240 5.09 24.56 -15.29
CA ASN A 240 5.17 26.01 -15.39
C ASN A 240 4.03 26.62 -16.23
N ARG A 241 3.01 25.82 -16.57
CA ARG A 241 1.92 26.21 -17.51
C ARG A 241 0.51 26.14 -16.95
N TYR A 242 0.27 25.44 -15.85
CA TYR A 242 -1.08 25.09 -15.38
C TYR A 242 -1.29 25.53 -13.92
N HIS A 243 -1.08 26.81 -13.65
CA HIS A 243 -1.10 27.37 -12.28
C HIS A 243 -2.42 28.04 -11.92
N ALA A 244 -3.26 28.36 -12.91
CA ALA A 244 -4.63 28.77 -12.67
C ALA A 244 -5.57 27.57 -12.64
N GLU A 245 -6.60 27.61 -11.78
CA GLU A 245 -7.55 26.51 -11.59
C GLU A 245 -8.19 26.03 -12.92
N HIS A 246 -8.60 26.97 -13.77
CA HIS A 246 -9.21 26.65 -15.07
C HIS A 246 -8.21 26.03 -16.08
N GLU A 247 -6.92 26.33 -15.98
CA GLU A 247 -5.87 25.72 -16.80
C GLU A 247 -5.62 24.28 -16.34
N MET A 248 -5.53 24.07 -15.02
CA MET A 248 -5.40 22.74 -14.43
C MET A 248 -6.62 21.86 -14.75
N LEU A 249 -7.84 22.39 -14.61
CA LEU A 249 -9.07 21.70 -14.98
C LEU A 249 -9.03 21.20 -16.43
N ARG A 250 -8.63 22.07 -17.37
CA ARG A 250 -8.50 21.71 -18.79
C ARG A 250 -7.40 20.68 -19.03
N TYR A 251 -6.27 20.79 -18.32
CA TYR A 251 -5.18 19.83 -18.41
C TYR A 251 -5.62 18.44 -17.94
N LEU A 252 -6.20 18.33 -16.74
CA LEU A 252 -6.75 17.08 -16.19
C LEU A 252 -7.77 16.46 -17.15
N ARG A 253 -8.72 17.28 -17.65
CA ARG A 253 -9.71 16.79 -18.61
C ARG A 253 -9.07 16.26 -19.89
N SER A 254 -8.08 16.97 -20.42
CA SER A 254 -7.38 16.56 -21.65
C SER A 254 -6.61 15.24 -21.51
N LEU A 255 -6.17 14.90 -20.29
CA LEU A 255 -5.55 13.61 -20.01
C LEU A 255 -6.61 12.52 -19.87
N ALA A 256 -7.66 12.77 -19.07
CA ALA A 256 -8.77 11.83 -18.89
C ALA A 256 -9.48 11.49 -20.21
N ASP A 257 -9.53 12.41 -21.16
CA ASP A 257 -10.12 12.17 -22.48
C ASP A 257 -9.37 11.12 -23.31
N LYS A 258 -8.05 10.97 -23.09
CA LYS A 258 -7.19 10.02 -23.81
C LYS A 258 -7.31 8.59 -23.28
N ASP A 259 -7.82 8.42 -22.06
CA ASP A 259 -7.90 7.13 -21.39
C ASP A 259 -9.31 6.54 -21.54
N LEU A 260 -9.39 5.25 -21.89
CA LEU A 260 -10.63 4.50 -21.90
C LEU A 260 -10.88 3.90 -20.51
N ALA A 261 -12.00 4.28 -19.89
CA ALA A 261 -12.38 3.88 -18.53
C ALA A 261 -13.82 3.31 -18.48
N LEU A 262 -14.23 2.84 -17.30
CA LEU A 262 -15.51 2.14 -17.08
C LEU A 262 -16.75 3.03 -17.23
N ASP A 263 -16.58 4.35 -17.23
CA ASP A 263 -17.66 5.31 -17.56
C ASP A 263 -18.05 5.27 -19.05
N ARG A 264 -17.23 4.64 -19.90
CA ARG A 264 -17.46 4.57 -21.37
C ARG A 264 -17.90 3.19 -21.84
N THR A 265 -17.24 2.13 -21.36
CA THR A 265 -17.47 0.78 -21.86
C THR A 265 -16.92 -0.28 -20.91
N MET A 266 -17.33 -1.53 -21.14
CA MET A 266 -16.76 -2.70 -20.49
C MET A 266 -15.28 -2.84 -20.85
N ILE A 267 -14.45 -3.13 -19.84
CA ILE A 267 -13.02 -3.46 -19.99
C ILE A 267 -12.84 -4.90 -19.51
N PRO A 268 -12.95 -5.92 -20.40
CA PRO A 268 -13.03 -7.33 -19.99
C PRO A 268 -11.64 -7.94 -19.75
N LEU A 269 -10.87 -7.38 -18.81
CA LEU A 269 -9.55 -7.89 -18.44
C LEU A 269 -9.69 -9.09 -17.49
N GLY A 270 -9.33 -10.28 -17.98
CA GLY A 270 -9.24 -11.49 -17.16
C GLY A 270 -8.31 -11.29 -15.95
N SER A 271 -8.65 -11.95 -14.84
CA SER A 271 -7.95 -11.81 -13.54
C SER A 271 -7.96 -10.39 -12.93
N CYS A 272 -8.67 -9.42 -13.51
CA CYS A 272 -8.76 -8.05 -12.98
C CYS A 272 -10.12 -7.69 -12.37
N THR A 273 -11.20 -8.40 -12.73
CA THR A 273 -12.56 -8.18 -12.19
C THR A 273 -12.97 -6.70 -12.28
N MET A 274 -13.09 -6.18 -13.50
CA MET A 274 -13.47 -4.79 -13.77
C MET A 274 -14.97 -4.56 -13.51
N LYS A 275 -15.39 -4.69 -12.24
CA LYS A 275 -16.76 -4.48 -11.77
C LYS A 275 -17.04 -3.01 -11.45
N LEU A 276 -18.29 -2.72 -11.09
CA LEU A 276 -18.70 -1.39 -10.64
C LEU A 276 -17.91 -0.96 -9.39
N ASN A 277 -17.41 0.27 -9.41
CA ASN A 277 -16.97 0.99 -8.22
C ASN A 277 -18.07 2.02 -7.90
N ALA A 278 -19.01 1.68 -7.02
CA ALA A 278 -20.24 2.47 -6.90
C ALA A 278 -19.97 3.80 -6.18
N THR A 279 -20.64 4.87 -6.61
CA THR A 279 -20.48 6.20 -6.01
C THR A 279 -20.70 6.19 -4.50
N SER A 280 -21.72 5.45 -4.01
CA SER A 280 -21.99 5.29 -2.58
C SER A 280 -20.83 4.66 -1.82
N GLU A 281 -20.07 3.75 -2.43
CA GLU A 281 -18.91 3.11 -1.83
C GLU A 281 -17.69 4.05 -1.80
N MET A 282 -17.60 4.96 -2.77
CA MET A 282 -16.46 5.88 -2.93
C MET A 282 -16.57 7.14 -2.05
N ILE A 283 -17.77 7.63 -1.76
CA ILE A 283 -18.01 8.87 -1.02
C ILE A 283 -17.23 8.92 0.32
N PRO A 284 -17.26 7.88 1.18
CA PRO A 284 -16.64 7.95 2.50
C PRO A 284 -15.13 8.16 2.49
N VAL A 285 -14.42 7.77 1.42
CA VAL A 285 -12.96 7.91 1.30
C VAL A 285 -12.48 9.36 1.50
N THR A 286 -13.35 10.34 1.19
CA THR A 286 -13.04 11.77 1.29
C THR A 286 -13.67 12.47 2.49
N TRP A 287 -14.32 11.73 3.40
CA TRP A 287 -14.81 12.31 4.65
C TRP A 287 -13.63 12.71 5.54
N PRO A 288 -13.63 13.90 6.15
CA PRO A 288 -12.55 14.33 7.05
C PRO A 288 -12.26 13.32 8.17
N GLU A 289 -13.29 12.69 8.71
CA GLU A 289 -13.23 11.69 9.78
C GLU A 289 -12.44 10.42 9.38
N LEU A 290 -12.23 10.20 8.09
CA LEU A 290 -11.43 9.10 7.55
C LEU A 290 -10.13 9.62 6.92
N SER A 291 -10.24 10.60 6.04
CA SER A 291 -9.13 11.11 5.24
C SER A 291 -8.07 11.90 6.05
N ASN A 292 -8.43 12.51 7.18
CA ASN A 292 -7.52 13.38 7.95
C ASN A 292 -6.97 12.76 9.22
N ILE A 293 -7.14 11.46 9.44
CA ILE A 293 -6.62 10.78 10.64
C ILE A 293 -5.18 10.28 10.39
N PRO A 294 -4.19 10.64 11.24
CA PRO A 294 -2.84 10.09 11.16
C PRO A 294 -2.81 8.59 11.52
N PRO A 295 -1.99 7.75 10.87
CA PRO A 295 -1.91 6.31 11.16
C PRO A 295 -1.48 5.96 12.59
N PHE A 296 -0.81 6.88 13.27
CA PHE A 296 -0.27 6.70 14.62
C PHE A 296 -1.03 7.54 15.67
N ALA A 297 -2.26 7.96 15.34
CA ALA A 297 -3.12 8.63 16.31
C ALA A 297 -3.44 7.68 17.49
N PRO A 298 -3.62 8.21 18.72
CA PRO A 298 -4.06 7.41 19.86
C PRO A 298 -5.35 6.62 19.57
N ASP A 299 -5.45 5.40 20.11
CA ASP A 299 -6.60 4.51 19.86
C ASP A 299 -7.95 5.15 20.22
N ALA A 300 -7.99 5.96 21.28
CA ALA A 300 -9.20 6.68 21.69
C ALA A 300 -9.74 7.66 20.63
N GLN A 301 -8.91 8.06 19.65
CA GLN A 301 -9.29 8.97 18.55
C GLN A 301 -9.65 8.22 17.27
N THR A 302 -9.52 6.87 17.25
CA THR A 302 -9.72 6.04 16.04
C THR A 302 -10.82 5.00 16.22
N VAL A 303 -11.69 5.15 17.23
CA VAL A 303 -12.75 4.18 17.56
C VAL A 303 -13.61 3.81 16.35
N GLY A 304 -14.04 4.79 15.55
CA GLY A 304 -14.82 4.53 14.33
C GLY A 304 -14.06 3.72 13.27
N TYR A 305 -12.76 3.97 13.09
CA TYR A 305 -11.90 3.16 12.23
C TYR A 305 -11.83 1.72 12.75
N ARG A 306 -11.58 1.54 14.05
CA ARG A 306 -11.45 0.23 14.69
C ARG A 306 -12.74 -0.58 14.60
N GLU A 307 -13.89 0.05 14.78
CA GLU A 307 -15.20 -0.61 14.61
C GLU A 307 -15.42 -1.06 13.16
N MET A 308 -15.20 -0.17 12.18
CA MET A 308 -15.35 -0.51 10.76
C MET A 308 -14.38 -1.63 10.35
N ILE A 309 -13.13 -1.57 10.81
CA ILE A 309 -12.10 -2.59 10.56
C ILE A 309 -12.55 -3.94 11.13
N GLY A 310 -12.95 -4.00 12.40
CA GLY A 310 -13.40 -5.25 13.02
C GLY A 310 -14.62 -5.85 12.32
N GLN A 311 -15.59 -5.03 11.93
CA GLN A 311 -16.73 -5.49 11.13
C GLN A 311 -16.30 -6.02 9.76
N LEU A 312 -15.34 -5.36 9.10
CA LEU A 312 -14.82 -5.82 7.81
C LEU A 312 -14.10 -7.15 7.95
N GLU A 313 -13.26 -7.32 8.97
CA GLU A 313 -12.56 -8.57 9.27
C GLU A 313 -13.54 -9.71 9.54
N GLU A 314 -14.56 -9.48 10.37
CA GLU A 314 -15.62 -10.48 10.63
C GLU A 314 -16.35 -10.91 9.36
N MET A 315 -16.76 -9.94 8.52
CA MET A 315 -17.40 -10.24 7.25
C MET A 315 -16.47 -11.02 6.32
N LEU A 316 -15.19 -10.67 6.25
CA LEU A 316 -14.21 -11.38 5.40
C LEU A 316 -13.92 -12.79 5.92
N CYS A 317 -13.86 -13.03 7.22
CA CYS A 317 -13.80 -14.38 7.79
C CYS A 317 -15.00 -15.21 7.33
N ALA A 318 -16.21 -14.68 7.46
CA ALA A 318 -17.43 -15.38 7.06
C ALA A 318 -17.47 -15.71 5.56
N LEU A 319 -16.96 -14.82 4.70
CA LEU A 319 -16.92 -15.05 3.24
C LEU A 319 -15.84 -16.03 2.78
N THR A 320 -14.86 -16.33 3.63
CA THR A 320 -13.67 -17.10 3.25
C THR A 320 -13.50 -18.39 4.03
N GLY A 321 -14.20 -18.56 5.16
CA GLY A 321 -14.05 -19.73 6.04
C GLY A 321 -12.79 -19.71 6.89
N TYR A 322 -12.07 -18.59 6.94
CA TYR A 322 -10.86 -18.42 7.75
C TYR A 322 -11.18 -17.93 9.17
N ALA A 323 -10.23 -18.12 10.08
CA ALA A 323 -10.37 -17.74 11.49
C ALA A 323 -10.04 -16.26 11.73
N ALA A 324 -9.03 -15.73 11.04
CA ALA A 324 -8.62 -14.33 11.18
C ALA A 324 -8.16 -13.70 9.88
N ILE A 325 -8.19 -12.36 9.85
CA ILE A 325 -7.78 -11.52 8.74
C ILE A 325 -6.78 -10.48 9.25
N SER A 326 -5.73 -10.21 8.48
CA SER A 326 -4.92 -9.00 8.65
C SER A 326 -5.09 -8.10 7.44
N LEU A 327 -5.57 -6.88 7.67
CA LEU A 327 -5.75 -5.84 6.65
C LEU A 327 -4.45 -5.06 6.35
N GLN A 328 -3.31 -5.44 6.96
CA GLN A 328 -2.04 -4.73 6.82
C GLN A 328 -1.47 -4.73 5.38
N PRO A 329 -1.45 -5.86 4.63
CA PRO A 329 -0.82 -5.87 3.32
C PRO A 329 -1.59 -5.02 2.31
N ASN A 330 -0.89 -4.07 1.67
CA ASN A 330 -1.49 -3.02 0.83
C ASN A 330 -1.49 -3.34 -0.68
N ALA A 331 -1.39 -4.62 -1.05
CA ALA A 331 -1.54 -5.14 -2.40
C ALA A 331 -1.68 -6.67 -2.34
N GLY A 332 -2.24 -7.30 -3.38
CA GLY A 332 -2.35 -8.77 -3.43
C GLY A 332 -1.00 -9.47 -3.32
N SER A 333 0.02 -8.96 -4.02
CA SER A 333 1.40 -9.45 -3.90
C SER A 333 1.98 -9.30 -2.49
N GLN A 334 1.58 -8.27 -1.73
CA GLN A 334 1.98 -8.14 -0.33
C GLN A 334 1.21 -9.13 0.57
N GLY A 335 -0.03 -9.48 0.23
CA GLY A 335 -0.79 -10.54 0.91
C GLY A 335 -0.17 -11.93 0.68
N GLU A 336 0.33 -12.21 -0.53
CA GLU A 336 1.15 -13.39 -0.80
C GLU A 336 2.42 -13.41 0.04
N TYR A 337 3.20 -12.33 0.01
CA TYR A 337 4.41 -12.20 0.80
C TYR A 337 4.15 -12.39 2.30
N ALA A 338 3.12 -11.75 2.85
CA ALA A 338 2.72 -11.89 4.25
C ALA A 338 2.30 -13.32 4.59
N GLY A 339 1.46 -13.95 3.75
CA GLY A 339 1.02 -15.31 3.99
C GLY A 339 2.14 -16.34 3.95
N LEU A 340 3.14 -16.15 3.08
CA LEU A 340 4.31 -17.03 3.05
C LEU A 340 5.22 -16.82 4.28
N LEU A 341 5.34 -15.60 4.79
CA LEU A 341 6.02 -15.33 6.07
C LEU A 341 5.29 -15.99 7.25
N VAL A 342 3.95 -15.93 7.28
CA VAL A 342 3.12 -16.63 8.27
C VAL A 342 3.42 -18.14 8.24
N ILE A 343 3.43 -18.76 7.06
CA ILE A 343 3.76 -20.18 6.88
C ILE A 343 5.18 -20.48 7.36
N GLN A 344 6.16 -19.63 7.03
CA GLN A 344 7.55 -19.79 7.46
C GLN A 344 7.69 -19.73 8.99
N ALA A 345 7.03 -18.76 9.62
CA ALA A 345 7.01 -18.60 11.08
C ALA A 345 6.32 -19.77 11.77
N TYR A 346 5.21 -20.27 11.19
CA TYR A 346 4.54 -21.48 11.68
C TYR A 346 5.43 -22.71 11.63
N HIS A 347 6.12 -22.96 10.52
CA HIS A 347 7.10 -24.05 10.43
C HIS A 347 8.24 -23.88 11.43
N ALA A 348 8.75 -22.66 11.60
CA ALA A 348 9.81 -22.37 12.57
C ALA A 348 9.37 -22.64 14.01
N SER A 349 8.14 -22.26 14.39
CA SER A 349 7.61 -22.47 15.75
C SER A 349 7.51 -23.95 16.13
N ARG A 350 7.37 -24.84 15.14
CA ARG A 350 7.31 -26.30 15.31
C ARG A 350 8.69 -26.99 15.16
N GLY A 351 9.78 -26.22 15.09
CA GLY A 351 11.13 -26.75 14.87
C GLY A 351 11.40 -27.23 13.44
N GLN A 352 10.57 -26.82 12.47
CA GLN A 352 10.63 -27.24 11.07
C GLN A 352 11.05 -26.11 10.12
N ALA A 353 11.86 -25.15 10.60
CA ALA A 353 12.34 -24.00 9.81
C ALA A 353 13.14 -24.38 8.54
N HIS A 354 13.58 -25.63 8.40
CA HIS A 354 14.26 -26.14 7.20
C HIS A 354 13.32 -26.30 6.00
N ARG A 355 12.00 -26.36 6.22
CA ARG A 355 11.00 -26.47 5.16
C ARG A 355 10.95 -25.17 4.34
N ASN A 356 11.47 -25.21 3.12
CA ASN A 356 11.58 -24.06 2.23
C ASN A 356 11.18 -24.33 0.77
N ILE A 357 10.65 -25.52 0.45
CA ILE A 357 10.14 -25.82 -0.90
C ILE A 357 8.71 -25.28 -1.03
N CYS A 358 8.49 -24.47 -2.06
CA CYS A 358 7.17 -23.98 -2.46
C CYS A 358 6.79 -24.59 -3.80
N LEU A 359 5.75 -25.44 -3.83
CA LEU A 359 5.20 -26.00 -5.06
C LEU A 359 4.29 -24.96 -5.72
N ILE A 360 4.48 -24.71 -7.02
CA ILE A 360 3.69 -23.70 -7.75
C ILE A 360 3.29 -24.26 -9.12
N PRO A 361 1.99 -24.39 -9.44
CA PRO A 361 1.54 -24.77 -10.77
C PRO A 361 2.06 -23.82 -11.85
N SER A 362 2.37 -24.37 -13.02
CA SER A 362 2.85 -23.59 -14.16
C SER A 362 1.86 -22.50 -14.61
N SER A 363 0.56 -22.69 -14.33
CA SER A 363 -0.53 -21.75 -14.58
C SER A 363 -0.59 -20.57 -13.60
N ALA A 364 0.05 -20.65 -12.42
CA ALA A 364 -0.06 -19.63 -11.39
C ALA A 364 0.37 -18.24 -11.89
N HIS A 365 -0.22 -17.19 -11.32
CA HIS A 365 0.14 -15.81 -11.63
C HIS A 365 1.62 -15.54 -11.32
N GLY A 366 2.24 -14.59 -12.02
CA GLY A 366 3.69 -14.34 -11.91
C GLY A 366 4.13 -13.79 -10.55
N THR A 367 3.18 -13.28 -9.75
CA THR A 367 3.43 -12.80 -8.37
C THR A 367 3.76 -13.95 -7.44
N ASN A 368 3.07 -15.09 -7.54
CA ASN A 368 3.26 -16.25 -6.66
C ASN A 368 4.73 -16.70 -6.59
N PRO A 369 5.40 -17.02 -7.71
CA PRO A 369 6.82 -17.39 -7.69
C PRO A 369 7.75 -16.23 -7.31
N ALA A 370 7.38 -14.97 -7.58
CA ALA A 370 8.15 -13.81 -7.16
C ALA A 370 8.07 -13.59 -5.64
N SER A 371 6.90 -13.76 -5.04
CA SER A 371 6.64 -13.68 -3.59
C SER A 371 7.35 -14.81 -2.85
N ALA A 372 7.27 -16.04 -3.37
CA ALA A 372 8.02 -17.19 -2.84
C ALA A 372 9.53 -16.98 -2.87
N ASN A 373 10.06 -16.45 -3.97
CA ASN A 373 11.49 -16.11 -4.03
C ASN A 373 11.86 -15.01 -3.02
N MET A 374 11.00 -14.01 -2.84
CA MET A 374 11.25 -12.88 -1.94
C MET A 374 11.37 -13.29 -0.46
N VAL A 375 10.63 -14.30 -0.01
CA VAL A 375 10.77 -14.89 1.34
C VAL A 375 11.87 -15.95 1.43
N GLY A 376 12.63 -16.18 0.35
CA GLY A 376 13.73 -17.14 0.32
C GLY A 376 13.32 -18.60 0.14
N MET A 377 12.08 -18.88 -0.26
CA MET A 377 11.64 -20.23 -0.61
C MET A 377 12.18 -20.65 -1.99
N LYS A 378 12.43 -21.95 -2.16
CA LYS A 378 12.80 -22.55 -3.44
C LYS A 378 11.54 -22.99 -4.17
N VAL A 379 11.27 -22.32 -5.29
CA VAL A 379 10.14 -22.64 -6.18
C VAL A 379 10.41 -23.95 -6.91
N VAL A 380 9.46 -24.89 -6.84
CA VAL A 380 9.41 -26.11 -7.64
C VAL A 380 8.11 -26.08 -8.43
N VAL A 381 8.23 -25.99 -9.76
CA VAL A 381 7.06 -25.87 -10.64
C VAL A 381 6.36 -27.22 -10.77
N THR A 382 5.04 -27.26 -10.61
CA THR A 382 4.19 -28.42 -10.92
C THR A 382 3.52 -28.25 -12.28
N ALA A 383 3.31 -29.37 -12.98
CA ALA A 383 2.72 -29.39 -14.31
C ALA A 383 1.22 -29.09 -14.27
N CYS A 384 0.68 -28.72 -15.44
CA CYS A 384 -0.75 -28.72 -15.69
C CYS A 384 -1.05 -29.80 -16.74
N ASP A 385 -2.22 -30.42 -16.64
CA ASP A 385 -2.69 -31.41 -17.62
C ASP A 385 -3.11 -30.74 -18.95
N GLU A 386 -3.51 -31.56 -19.94
CA GLU A 386 -3.95 -31.07 -21.26
C GLU A 386 -5.22 -30.19 -21.18
N ASN A 387 -6.01 -30.34 -20.12
CA ASN A 387 -7.23 -29.57 -19.86
C ASN A 387 -6.95 -28.31 -19.02
N GLY A 388 -5.68 -28.04 -18.69
CA GLY A 388 -5.25 -26.87 -17.95
C GLY A 388 -5.47 -26.94 -16.44
N ASN A 389 -5.81 -28.10 -15.88
CA ASN A 389 -5.89 -28.34 -14.43
C ASN A 389 -4.50 -28.59 -13.86
N VAL A 390 -4.33 -28.51 -12.53
CA VAL A 390 -3.12 -28.99 -11.88
C VAL A 390 -2.98 -30.50 -12.08
N ASP A 391 -1.82 -30.96 -12.56
CA ASP A 391 -1.51 -32.39 -12.65
C ASP A 391 -1.28 -32.94 -11.23
N LEU A 392 -2.30 -33.60 -10.67
CA LEU A 392 -2.25 -34.18 -9.33
C LEU A 392 -1.20 -35.29 -9.20
N ALA A 393 -0.90 -36.02 -10.28
CA ALA A 393 0.11 -37.08 -10.25
C ALA A 393 1.52 -36.48 -10.15
N ASP A 394 1.82 -35.44 -10.95
CA ASP A 394 3.07 -34.69 -10.86
C ASP A 394 3.20 -33.94 -9.53
N LEU A 395 2.11 -33.31 -9.05
CA LEU A 395 2.06 -32.67 -7.74
C LEU A 395 2.41 -33.67 -6.63
N LYS A 396 1.75 -34.82 -6.60
CA LYS A 396 1.98 -35.88 -5.61
C LYS A 396 3.42 -36.36 -5.65
N ALA A 397 3.94 -36.66 -6.83
CA ALA A 397 5.34 -37.08 -6.99
C ALA A 397 6.33 -36.02 -6.47
N LYS A 398 6.06 -34.72 -6.70
CA LYS A 398 6.90 -33.62 -6.18
C LYS A 398 6.75 -33.42 -4.68
N ALA A 399 5.54 -33.57 -4.14
CA ALA A 399 5.29 -33.52 -2.70
C ALA A 399 6.03 -34.66 -1.98
N GLU A 400 5.97 -35.88 -2.50
CA GLU A 400 6.72 -37.05 -2.00
C GLU A 400 8.23 -36.80 -2.05
N ASN A 401 8.76 -36.39 -3.22
CA ASN A 401 10.19 -36.13 -3.42
C ASN A 401 10.74 -35.01 -2.52
N HIS A 402 9.90 -34.05 -2.12
CA HIS A 402 10.27 -32.92 -1.30
C HIS A 402 9.71 -32.98 0.12
N SER A 403 9.14 -34.10 0.57
CA SER A 403 8.35 -34.18 1.80
C SER A 403 9.07 -33.68 3.06
N GLU A 404 10.38 -33.90 3.18
CA GLU A 404 11.18 -33.41 4.32
C GLU A 404 11.31 -31.88 4.33
N ASN A 405 11.31 -31.23 3.16
CA ASN A 405 11.57 -29.80 3.01
C ASN A 405 10.35 -29.03 2.47
N LEU A 406 9.20 -29.69 2.32
CA LEU A 406 7.97 -29.09 1.78
C LEU A 406 7.42 -28.04 2.75
N ALA A 407 7.42 -26.77 2.34
CA ALA A 407 6.86 -25.68 3.11
C ALA A 407 5.40 -25.45 2.75
N CYS A 408 5.10 -25.29 1.46
CA CYS A 408 3.75 -25.04 0.99
C CYS A 408 3.54 -25.36 -0.48
N VAL A 409 2.28 -25.33 -0.90
CA VAL A 409 1.85 -25.10 -2.28
C VAL A 409 1.22 -23.72 -2.39
N MET A 410 1.39 -23.04 -3.53
CA MET A 410 0.56 -21.89 -3.91
C MET A 410 -0.30 -22.26 -5.11
N VAL A 411 -1.61 -22.22 -4.96
CA VAL A 411 -2.58 -22.48 -6.04
C VAL A 411 -3.53 -21.30 -6.19
N THR A 412 -4.21 -21.19 -7.33
CA THR A 412 -5.28 -20.19 -7.53
C THR A 412 -6.58 -20.95 -7.73
N TYR A 413 -7.65 -20.59 -7.02
CA TYR A 413 -8.95 -21.24 -7.18
C TYR A 413 -10.11 -20.22 -7.36
N PRO A 414 -10.95 -20.36 -8.40
CA PRO A 414 -10.70 -21.19 -9.60
C PRO A 414 -9.39 -20.79 -10.29
N SER A 415 -8.87 -21.66 -11.15
CA SER A 415 -7.54 -21.50 -11.74
C SER A 415 -7.41 -20.22 -12.57
N THR A 416 -6.18 -19.83 -12.90
CA THR A 416 -5.93 -18.68 -13.80
C THR A 416 -6.47 -18.90 -15.22
N HIS A 417 -6.80 -20.14 -15.58
CA HIS A 417 -7.50 -20.49 -16.81
C HIS A 417 -9.01 -20.26 -16.74
N GLY A 418 -9.56 -19.95 -15.56
CA GLY A 418 -10.98 -19.70 -15.36
C GLY A 418 -11.82 -20.98 -15.15
N VAL A 419 -11.19 -22.07 -14.72
CA VAL A 419 -11.83 -23.38 -14.52
C VAL A 419 -11.86 -23.75 -13.04
N PHE A 420 -12.97 -24.34 -12.59
CA PHE A 420 -13.08 -24.97 -11.28
C PHE A 420 -12.54 -26.40 -11.36
N GLU A 421 -11.42 -26.65 -10.67
CA GLU A 421 -10.78 -27.97 -10.64
C GLU A 421 -11.46 -28.87 -9.60
N GLU A 422 -11.88 -30.08 -10.00
CA GLU A 422 -12.57 -31.02 -9.09
C GLU A 422 -11.67 -31.55 -7.97
N GLY A 423 -10.36 -31.63 -8.21
CA GLY A 423 -9.37 -32.21 -7.31
C GLY A 423 -8.79 -31.27 -6.26
N ILE A 424 -9.38 -30.08 -6.03
CA ILE A 424 -8.79 -29.09 -5.11
C ILE A 424 -8.64 -29.61 -3.68
N SER A 425 -9.62 -30.36 -3.16
CA SER A 425 -9.54 -30.95 -1.83
C SER A 425 -8.47 -32.05 -1.75
N GLU A 426 -8.35 -32.89 -2.79
CA GLU A 426 -7.31 -33.91 -2.87
C GLU A 426 -5.91 -33.27 -2.91
N LEU A 427 -5.75 -32.16 -3.64
CA LEU A 427 -4.54 -31.37 -3.64
C LEU A 427 -4.17 -30.91 -2.23
N CYS A 428 -5.14 -30.37 -1.47
CA CYS A 428 -4.91 -29.94 -0.10
C CYS A 428 -4.45 -31.12 0.78
N GLU A 429 -5.16 -32.25 0.70
CA GLU A 429 -4.84 -33.48 1.45
C GLU A 429 -3.43 -34.01 1.14
N ILE A 430 -3.01 -34.02 -0.13
CA ILE A 430 -1.65 -34.41 -0.53
C ILE A 430 -0.62 -33.52 0.18
N ILE A 431 -0.81 -32.21 0.16
CA ILE A 431 0.16 -31.26 0.72
C ILE A 431 0.23 -31.37 2.23
N HIS A 432 -0.92 -31.45 2.90
CA HIS A 432 -1.00 -31.64 4.34
C HIS A 432 -0.38 -32.98 4.76
N GLY A 433 -0.61 -34.05 4.00
CA GLY A 433 -0.02 -35.38 4.22
C GLY A 433 1.51 -35.39 4.20
N HIS A 434 2.14 -34.43 3.51
CA HIS A 434 3.59 -34.24 3.46
C HIS A 434 4.10 -33.12 4.39
N GLY A 435 3.24 -32.57 5.26
CA GLY A 435 3.57 -31.57 6.26
C GLY A 435 3.68 -30.13 5.73
N GLY A 436 3.25 -29.88 4.49
CA GLY A 436 3.17 -28.54 3.92
C GLY A 436 1.92 -27.78 4.35
N GLN A 437 1.83 -26.51 3.94
CA GLN A 437 0.63 -25.67 4.05
C GLN A 437 0.08 -25.31 2.66
N VAL A 438 -1.20 -24.98 2.57
CA VAL A 438 -1.89 -24.63 1.33
C VAL A 438 -2.16 -23.14 1.29
N TYR A 439 -1.48 -22.44 0.39
CA TYR A 439 -1.77 -21.06 0.07
C TYR A 439 -2.71 -20.99 -1.14
N ILE A 440 -3.89 -20.40 -0.97
CA ILE A 440 -4.85 -20.17 -2.04
C ILE A 440 -4.82 -18.68 -2.42
N ASP A 441 -4.42 -18.41 -3.65
CA ASP A 441 -4.53 -17.09 -4.25
C ASP A 441 -6.01 -16.75 -4.51
N GLY A 442 -6.53 -15.83 -3.70
CA GLY A 442 -7.92 -15.39 -3.73
C GLY A 442 -8.20 -14.25 -4.72
N ALA A 443 -7.32 -13.99 -5.68
CA ALA A 443 -7.58 -13.03 -6.76
C ALA A 443 -8.86 -13.34 -7.54
N ASN A 444 -9.24 -14.62 -7.61
CA ASN A 444 -10.42 -15.11 -8.32
C ASN A 444 -11.66 -15.32 -7.42
N MET A 445 -11.65 -14.78 -6.19
CA MET A 445 -12.77 -14.93 -5.24
C MET A 445 -14.12 -14.43 -5.75
N ASN A 446 -14.16 -13.58 -6.79
CA ASN A 446 -15.43 -13.17 -7.42
C ASN A 446 -16.24 -14.34 -8.02
N ALA A 447 -15.62 -15.51 -8.18
CA ALA A 447 -16.29 -16.74 -8.60
C ALA A 447 -16.70 -17.65 -7.40
N LEU A 448 -16.39 -17.24 -6.17
CA LEU A 448 -16.54 -18.05 -4.95
C LEU A 448 -17.43 -17.42 -3.88
N VAL A 449 -17.45 -16.08 -3.76
CA VAL A 449 -18.20 -15.40 -2.68
C VAL A 449 -19.67 -15.84 -2.69
N GLY A 450 -20.15 -16.39 -1.57
CA GLY A 450 -21.52 -16.89 -1.40
C GLY A 450 -21.78 -18.29 -1.98
N VAL A 451 -20.74 -18.96 -2.53
CA VAL A 451 -20.82 -20.30 -3.15
C VAL A 451 -19.89 -21.28 -2.46
N ALA A 452 -18.63 -20.90 -2.23
CA ALA A 452 -17.62 -21.73 -1.58
C ALA A 452 -16.59 -20.88 -0.84
N ALA A 453 -15.98 -21.44 0.21
CA ALA A 453 -15.06 -20.75 1.10
C ALA A 453 -13.70 -21.47 1.15
N PRO A 454 -12.58 -20.83 0.75
CA PRO A 454 -11.25 -21.45 0.72
C PRO A 454 -10.81 -22.16 2.01
N GLY A 455 -11.14 -21.59 3.18
CA GLY A 455 -10.84 -22.20 4.47
C GLY A 455 -11.61 -23.49 4.75
N GLU A 456 -12.76 -23.71 4.09
CA GLU A 456 -13.59 -24.92 4.29
C GLU A 456 -13.16 -26.11 3.44
N PHE A 457 -12.43 -25.88 2.34
CA PHE A 457 -11.94 -26.94 1.44
C PHE A 457 -10.42 -27.18 1.51
N GLY A 458 -9.79 -26.73 2.60
CA GLY A 458 -8.40 -27.10 2.94
C GLY A 458 -7.34 -26.04 2.69
N GLY A 459 -7.71 -24.80 2.36
CA GLY A 459 -6.77 -23.69 2.34
C GLY A 459 -6.36 -23.27 3.76
N ASP A 460 -5.07 -23.11 4.00
CA ASP A 460 -4.56 -22.63 5.30
C ASP A 460 -4.41 -21.11 5.33
N VAL A 461 -4.02 -20.53 4.19
CA VAL A 461 -3.79 -19.09 4.02
C VAL A 461 -4.31 -18.65 2.66
N SER A 462 -4.92 -17.47 2.60
CA SER A 462 -5.21 -16.78 1.34
C SER A 462 -4.83 -15.31 1.41
N HIS A 463 -4.68 -14.67 0.26
CA HIS A 463 -4.93 -13.24 0.16
C HIS A 463 -6.21 -12.97 -0.63
N LEU A 464 -6.78 -11.79 -0.45
CA LEU A 464 -7.88 -11.29 -1.28
C LEU A 464 -7.41 -10.08 -2.08
N ASN A 465 -7.98 -9.80 -3.24
CA ASN A 465 -7.80 -8.52 -3.91
C ASN A 465 -9.03 -7.63 -3.72
N MET A 466 -8.96 -6.68 -2.79
CA MET A 466 -10.08 -5.76 -2.51
C MET A 466 -10.40 -4.86 -3.71
N HIS A 467 -9.40 -4.56 -4.52
CA HIS A 467 -9.47 -3.82 -5.80
C HIS A 467 -9.86 -4.66 -7.00
N LYS A 468 -10.31 -5.90 -6.76
CA LYS A 468 -10.92 -6.77 -7.77
C LYS A 468 -12.30 -7.20 -7.26
N THR A 469 -12.33 -8.09 -6.28
CA THR A 469 -13.55 -8.74 -5.80
C THR A 469 -14.44 -7.80 -4.98
N PHE A 470 -13.86 -6.85 -4.25
CA PHE A 470 -14.60 -6.04 -3.26
C PHE A 470 -14.65 -4.54 -3.62
N SER A 471 -14.79 -4.26 -4.90
CA SER A 471 -15.16 -2.96 -5.49
C SER A 471 -14.23 -1.77 -5.26
N MET A 472 -13.04 -1.94 -4.65
CA MET A 472 -12.05 -0.84 -4.67
C MET A 472 -11.64 -0.51 -6.12
N PRO A 473 -11.47 0.76 -6.48
CA PRO A 473 -11.18 1.15 -7.86
C PRO A 473 -9.77 0.75 -8.27
N HIS A 474 -9.62 0.34 -9.53
CA HIS A 474 -8.31 -0.05 -10.08
C HIS A 474 -7.33 1.12 -10.18
N GLY A 475 -7.80 2.37 -10.25
CA GLY A 475 -6.98 3.58 -10.17
C GLY A 475 -5.89 3.72 -11.25
N GLY A 476 -6.05 3.07 -12.41
CA GLY A 476 -5.01 3.02 -13.46
C GLY A 476 -3.80 2.13 -13.10
N GLY A 477 -3.91 1.32 -12.03
CA GLY A 477 -2.85 0.43 -11.53
C GLY A 477 -2.56 0.57 -10.03
N GLY A 478 -3.54 1.03 -9.23
CA GLY A 478 -3.52 1.19 -7.78
C GLY A 478 -4.12 2.52 -7.29
N GLY A 479 -4.50 2.69 -6.02
CA GLY A 479 -4.18 1.85 -4.87
C GLY A 479 -5.00 0.56 -4.71
N GLY A 480 -4.58 -0.29 -3.78
CA GLY A 480 -5.28 -1.52 -3.45
C GLY A 480 -5.00 -1.96 -2.01
N VAL A 481 -5.76 -2.95 -1.56
CA VAL A 481 -5.50 -3.68 -0.30
C VAL A 481 -5.54 -5.16 -0.63
N GLY A 482 -4.61 -5.91 -0.03
CA GLY A 482 -4.49 -7.35 -0.19
C GLY A 482 -4.48 -8.07 1.15
N PRO A 483 -5.60 -8.11 1.87
CA PRO A 483 -5.62 -8.68 3.20
C PRO A 483 -5.21 -10.15 3.15
N VAL A 484 -4.53 -10.61 4.19
CA VAL A 484 -4.14 -12.01 4.37
C VAL A 484 -5.11 -12.66 5.35
N CYS A 485 -5.62 -13.83 4.99
CA CYS A 485 -6.61 -14.61 5.72
C CYS A 485 -5.98 -15.92 6.15
N VAL A 486 -6.20 -16.37 7.39
CA VAL A 486 -5.52 -17.54 7.94
C VAL A 486 -6.43 -18.42 8.78
N VAL A 487 -6.14 -19.72 8.82
CA VAL A 487 -6.74 -20.66 9.78
C VAL A 487 -6.23 -20.41 11.21
N GLU A 488 -6.92 -20.98 12.20
CA GLU A 488 -6.68 -20.74 13.64
C GLU A 488 -5.21 -20.93 14.05
N ASP A 489 -4.59 -22.03 13.61
CA ASP A 489 -3.20 -22.38 13.92
C ASP A 489 -2.18 -21.32 13.45
N LEU A 490 -2.56 -20.49 12.48
CA LEU A 490 -1.70 -19.50 11.84
C LEU A 490 -1.93 -18.07 12.35
N VAL A 491 -3.00 -17.83 13.13
CA VAL A 491 -3.33 -16.53 13.72
C VAL A 491 -2.16 -15.90 14.50
N PRO A 492 -1.40 -16.64 15.33
CA PRO A 492 -0.30 -16.06 16.11
C PRO A 492 0.86 -15.50 15.28
N PHE A 493 0.91 -15.79 13.97
CA PHE A 493 2.00 -15.39 13.08
C PHE A 493 1.60 -14.31 12.07
N LEU A 494 0.38 -13.76 12.20
CA LEU A 494 -0.05 -12.62 11.39
C LEU A 494 0.89 -11.40 11.56
N PRO A 495 0.98 -10.50 10.56
CA PRO A 495 1.86 -9.34 10.61
C PRO A 495 1.66 -8.48 11.87
N GLY A 496 2.76 -8.14 12.55
CA GLY A 496 2.79 -7.28 13.73
C GLY A 496 2.57 -5.79 13.43
N ASP A 497 2.50 -4.95 14.47
CA ASP A 497 2.28 -3.51 14.32
C ASP A 497 3.60 -2.77 14.01
N PRO A 498 3.74 -2.09 12.84
CA PRO A 498 4.97 -1.37 12.49
C PRO A 498 5.31 -0.21 13.43
N ALA A 499 4.38 0.25 14.26
CA ALA A 499 4.61 1.29 15.26
C ALA A 499 4.97 0.74 16.65
N ALA A 500 4.88 -0.59 16.86
CA ALA A 500 5.24 -1.20 18.12
C ALA A 500 6.77 -1.22 18.32
N GLY A 501 7.20 -1.30 19.58
CA GLY A 501 8.63 -1.39 19.92
C GLY A 501 9.27 -2.69 19.44
N ASP A 502 10.60 -2.78 19.62
CA ASP A 502 11.41 -3.94 19.21
C ASP A 502 10.77 -5.28 19.67
N GLY A 503 10.60 -6.22 18.73
CA GLY A 503 9.99 -7.53 18.94
C GLY A 503 8.48 -7.61 18.63
N ALA A 504 7.72 -6.52 18.78
CA ALA A 504 6.28 -6.48 18.47
C ALA A 504 5.99 -5.91 17.05
N ALA A 505 6.99 -5.24 16.45
CA ALA A 505 7.01 -4.89 15.03
C ALA A 505 7.52 -6.04 14.13
N ASP A 506 8.00 -7.14 14.72
CA ASP A 506 8.53 -8.28 13.98
C ASP A 506 7.46 -8.81 13.03
N GLY A 507 7.82 -8.92 11.75
CA GLY A 507 6.92 -9.42 10.71
C GLY A 507 5.98 -8.38 10.08
N ALA A 508 6.07 -7.09 10.43
CA ALA A 508 5.31 -6.05 9.72
C ALA A 508 5.71 -5.98 8.23
N VAL A 509 4.72 -5.97 7.34
CA VAL A 509 4.90 -5.99 5.87
C VAL A 509 4.52 -4.68 5.18
N SER A 510 3.92 -3.75 5.93
CA SER A 510 3.52 -2.41 5.48
C SER A 510 3.92 -1.37 6.52
N ALA A 511 4.07 -0.11 6.10
CA ALA A 511 4.49 0.99 6.98
C ALA A 511 3.42 1.48 7.98
N ALA A 512 2.17 1.04 7.84
CA ALA A 512 1.05 1.36 8.74
C ALA A 512 0.31 0.07 9.11
N ALA A 513 -0.20 -0.01 10.34
CA ALA A 513 -0.80 -1.22 10.92
C ALA A 513 -1.94 -1.80 10.07
N PHE A 514 -2.72 -0.94 9.40
CA PHE A 514 -3.84 -1.32 8.52
C PHE A 514 -3.61 -0.95 7.06
N GLY A 515 -2.34 -0.80 6.64
CA GLY A 515 -1.97 -0.47 5.27
C GLY A 515 -2.67 0.80 4.78
N SER A 516 -3.50 0.67 3.75
CA SER A 516 -4.28 1.78 3.17
C SER A 516 -5.68 1.87 3.77
N ALA A 517 -5.76 2.18 5.07
CA ALA A 517 -7.01 2.17 5.82
C ALA A 517 -8.09 3.13 5.24
N GLY A 518 -7.68 4.24 4.64
CA GLY A 518 -8.56 5.24 4.02
C GLY A 518 -9.47 4.72 2.91
N ILE A 519 -9.17 3.56 2.31
CA ILE A 519 -9.99 2.95 1.25
C ILE A 519 -10.74 1.69 1.68
N LEU A 520 -10.54 1.19 2.91
CA LEU A 520 -11.33 0.10 3.48
C LEU A 520 -12.85 0.35 3.51
N PRO A 521 -13.36 1.59 3.71
CA PRO A 521 -14.79 1.86 3.67
C PRO A 521 -15.47 1.41 2.37
N ILE A 522 -14.75 1.37 1.24
CA ILE A 522 -15.32 0.98 -0.06
C ILE A 522 -15.82 -0.47 0.00
N SER A 523 -14.94 -1.38 0.43
CA SER A 523 -15.29 -2.80 0.53
C SER A 523 -16.25 -3.08 1.68
N TRP A 524 -16.14 -2.34 2.79
CA TRP A 524 -17.12 -2.40 3.87
C TRP A 524 -18.51 -2.02 3.35
N MET A 525 -18.64 -0.91 2.62
CA MET A 525 -19.90 -0.45 2.02
C MET A 525 -20.45 -1.49 1.04
N TYR A 526 -19.62 -2.02 0.15
CA TYR A 526 -20.03 -3.06 -0.81
C TYR A 526 -20.63 -4.27 -0.10
N ILE A 527 -19.91 -4.87 0.84
CA ILE A 527 -20.37 -6.08 1.54
C ILE A 527 -21.65 -5.78 2.35
N ARG A 528 -21.70 -4.64 3.04
CA ARG A 528 -22.86 -4.24 3.86
C ARG A 528 -24.12 -3.95 3.04
N MET A 529 -23.98 -3.34 1.86
CA MET A 529 -25.12 -3.03 0.99
C MET A 529 -25.61 -4.25 0.21
N MET A 530 -24.70 -5.13 -0.23
CA MET A 530 -25.08 -6.33 -0.97
C MET A 530 -25.70 -7.39 -0.07
N GLY A 531 -25.19 -7.55 1.16
CA GLY A 531 -25.56 -8.65 2.05
C GLY A 531 -25.20 -10.02 1.46
N ALA A 532 -25.51 -11.11 2.18
CA ALA A 532 -25.16 -12.45 1.75
C ALA A 532 -25.82 -12.84 0.41
N GLU A 533 -27.11 -12.55 0.24
CA GLU A 533 -27.88 -12.86 -0.96
C GLU A 533 -27.33 -12.12 -2.19
N GLY A 534 -27.16 -10.80 -2.10
CA GLY A 534 -26.65 -10.01 -3.22
C GLY A 534 -25.20 -10.38 -3.60
N LEU A 535 -24.37 -10.76 -2.63
CA LEU A 535 -23.02 -11.26 -2.92
C LEU A 535 -23.07 -12.59 -3.69
N GLY A 536 -23.94 -13.52 -3.30
CA GLY A 536 -24.15 -14.77 -4.04
C GLY A 536 -24.67 -14.54 -5.46
N GLU A 537 -25.64 -13.63 -5.62
CA GLU A 537 -26.15 -13.23 -6.94
C GLU A 537 -25.07 -12.59 -7.82
N ALA A 538 -24.21 -11.75 -7.26
CA ALA A 538 -23.11 -11.13 -8.00
C ALA A 538 -22.11 -12.19 -8.54
N THR A 539 -21.81 -13.21 -7.73
CA THR A 539 -20.98 -14.35 -8.15
C THR A 539 -21.67 -15.15 -9.27
N ALA A 540 -22.96 -15.49 -9.10
CA ALA A 540 -23.73 -16.20 -10.10
C ALA A 540 -23.80 -15.43 -11.44
N ALA A 541 -24.04 -14.12 -11.38
CA ALA A 541 -24.09 -13.26 -12.56
C ALA A 541 -22.74 -13.17 -13.27
N ALA A 542 -21.62 -13.15 -12.53
CA ALA A 542 -20.28 -13.15 -13.11
C ALA A 542 -20.00 -14.45 -13.87
N ILE A 543 -20.30 -15.60 -13.27
CA ILE A 543 -20.13 -16.92 -13.89
C ILE A 543 -21.04 -17.07 -15.12
N LEU A 544 -22.31 -16.66 -15.01
CA LEU A 544 -23.27 -16.66 -16.12
C LEU A 544 -22.79 -15.80 -17.29
N SER A 545 -22.31 -14.59 -17.00
CA SER A 545 -21.84 -13.65 -18.04
C SER A 545 -20.62 -14.18 -18.78
N ALA A 546 -19.67 -14.79 -18.06
CA ALA A 546 -18.49 -15.40 -18.66
C ALA A 546 -18.88 -16.58 -19.58
N ASN A 547 -19.74 -17.47 -19.09
CA ASN A 547 -20.24 -18.61 -19.88
C ASN A 547 -21.05 -18.16 -21.11
N TYR A 548 -21.90 -17.14 -20.96
CA TYR A 548 -22.63 -16.56 -22.08
C TYR A 548 -21.69 -16.04 -23.18
N ILE A 549 -20.66 -15.28 -22.81
CA ILE A 549 -19.67 -14.76 -23.77
C ILE A 549 -18.92 -15.91 -24.45
N SER A 550 -18.46 -16.90 -23.67
CA SER A 550 -17.78 -18.09 -24.17
C SER A 550 -18.63 -18.84 -25.22
N ALA A 551 -19.89 -19.14 -24.88
CA ALA A 551 -20.83 -19.80 -25.78
C ALA A 551 -21.12 -18.97 -27.04
N ARG A 552 -21.23 -17.64 -26.91
CA ARG A 552 -21.46 -16.74 -28.06
C ARG A 552 -20.28 -16.66 -29.02
N LEU A 553 -19.05 -16.91 -28.54
CA LEU A 553 -17.83 -16.81 -29.33
C LEU A 553 -17.31 -18.16 -29.82
N GLU A 554 -17.82 -19.28 -29.30
CA GLU A 554 -17.31 -20.64 -29.51
C GLU A 554 -17.00 -20.99 -30.98
N HIS A 555 -17.88 -20.62 -31.92
CA HIS A 555 -17.69 -20.92 -33.34
C HIS A 555 -16.56 -20.14 -34.02
N ALA A 556 -16.18 -18.97 -33.47
CA ALA A 556 -15.13 -18.11 -33.99
C ALA A 556 -13.82 -18.23 -33.19
N PHE A 557 -13.94 -18.40 -31.88
CA PHE A 557 -12.84 -18.52 -30.92
C PHE A 557 -13.16 -19.65 -29.95
N PRO A 558 -12.63 -20.87 -30.18
CA PRO A 558 -12.82 -21.99 -29.28
C PRO A 558 -12.29 -21.67 -27.88
N THR A 559 -13.06 -22.02 -26.85
CA THR A 559 -12.59 -21.92 -25.46
C THR A 559 -11.49 -22.94 -25.23
N LEU A 560 -10.31 -22.49 -24.81
CA LEU A 560 -9.15 -23.37 -24.66
C LEU A 560 -9.29 -24.36 -23.50
N TYR A 561 -9.89 -23.92 -22.38
CA TYR A 561 -10.07 -24.72 -21.16
C TYR A 561 -11.52 -24.60 -20.68
N ARG A 562 -12.09 -25.71 -20.18
CA ARG A 562 -13.47 -25.82 -19.68
C ARG A 562 -13.51 -26.78 -18.51
N GLY A 563 -14.52 -26.63 -17.64
CA GLY A 563 -14.79 -27.64 -16.61
C GLY A 563 -15.38 -28.91 -17.22
N GLU A 564 -15.47 -29.99 -16.43
CA GLU A 564 -15.98 -31.28 -16.90
C GLU A 564 -17.40 -31.17 -17.50
N HIS A 565 -18.22 -30.26 -16.97
CA HIS A 565 -19.62 -30.07 -17.39
C HIS A 565 -19.89 -28.77 -18.16
N GLY A 566 -18.84 -28.10 -18.63
CA GLY A 566 -18.92 -26.80 -19.31
C GLY A 566 -18.44 -25.68 -18.42
#